data_AF-A0A227J4D9-F1
#
_entry.id   AF-A0A227J4D9-F1
#
_cell.length_a   1.000
_cell.length_b   1.000
_cell.length_c   1.000
_cell.angle_alpha   90.00
_cell.angle_beta   90.00
_cell.angle_gamma   90.00
#
_symmetry.space_group_name_H-M   'P 1'
#
loop_
_entity.id
_entity.type
_entity.pdbx_description
1 polymer ?
#
loop_
_entity_poly.entity_id
_entity_poly.type
_entity_poly.pdbx_seq_one_letter_code
_entity_poly.pdbx_strand_id
1 'polypeptide(L)'
;NEFLPTSLEFASEPLSPWAQKLGRIKEHLLFGTSHMIPFIVAGGVLLSLSVMISGHGGVPQEGILADIAQMGIAGLTLFTAVLGGYIAYSIADKPGLAPGMIGSWIAVSHYNTG
;
A
#
# COMPACT_ATOMS: atom_id res chain seq x y z
N ASN A 1 12.53 -39.81 39.55
CA ASN A 1 13.23 -38.52 39.62
C ASN A 1 13.42 -38.02 38.19
N GLU A 2 12.32 -37.67 37.52
CA GLU A 2 12.36 -37.10 36.17
C GLU A 2 11.85 -35.66 36.26
N PHE A 3 12.78 -34.72 36.21
CA PHE A 3 12.54 -33.31 36.04
C PHE A 3 12.09 -33.07 34.59
N LEU A 4 10.80 -32.91 34.37
CA LEU A 4 10.32 -32.18 33.20
C LEU A 4 10.45 -30.69 33.52
N PRO A 5 11.21 -29.88 32.76
CA PRO A 5 11.03 -28.44 32.86
C PRO A 5 9.64 -28.15 32.34
N THR A 6 8.77 -27.68 33.24
CA THR A 6 7.57 -26.92 32.91
C THR A 6 7.89 -26.05 31.71
N SER A 7 7.27 -26.37 30.58
CA SER A 7 7.25 -25.54 29.37
C SER A 7 7.17 -24.09 29.83
N LEU A 8 8.18 -23.29 29.50
CA LEU A 8 8.26 -21.87 29.80
C LEU A 8 6.93 -21.24 29.42
N GLU A 9 6.05 -21.12 30.40
CA GLU A 9 4.82 -20.38 30.32
C GLU A 9 5.29 -18.94 30.31
N PHE A 10 5.70 -18.48 29.13
CA PHE A 10 5.91 -17.08 28.83
C PHE A 10 4.55 -16.43 29.05
N ALA A 11 4.27 -16.09 30.31
CA ALA A 11 3.22 -15.20 30.70
C ALA A 11 3.50 -13.91 29.92
N SER A 12 2.86 -13.77 28.77
CA SER A 12 2.84 -12.52 28.03
C SER A 12 2.13 -11.56 28.95
N GLU A 13 2.88 -10.70 29.64
CA GLU A 13 2.27 -9.60 30.37
C GLU A 13 1.32 -8.89 29.39
N PRO A 14 0.04 -8.74 29.73
CA PRO A 14 -0.91 -8.12 28.82
C PRO A 14 -0.38 -6.74 28.48
N LEU A 15 -0.11 -6.51 27.19
CA LEU A 15 0.43 -5.26 26.69
C LEU A 15 -0.39 -4.09 27.24
N SER A 16 0.27 -2.96 27.54
CA SER A 16 -0.43 -1.78 28.05
C SER A 16 -1.58 -1.37 27.11
N PRO A 17 -2.67 -0.77 27.60
CA PRO A 17 -3.81 -0.36 26.77
C PRO A 17 -3.40 0.54 25.59
N TRP A 18 -2.37 1.37 25.78
CA TRP A 18 -1.78 2.20 24.74
C TRP A 18 -1.02 1.39 23.69
N ALA A 19 -0.23 0.40 24.10
CA ALA A 19 0.48 -0.48 23.19
C ALA A 19 -0.50 -1.30 22.32
N GLN A 20 -1.61 -1.77 22.89
CA GLN A 20 -2.67 -2.45 22.15
C GLN A 20 -3.33 -1.53 21.10
N LYS A 21 -3.64 -0.28 21.48
CA LYS A 21 -4.23 0.71 20.55
C LYS A 21 -3.28 1.03 19.39
N LEU A 22 -1.99 1.20 19.66
CA LEU A 22 -0.98 1.41 18.64
C LEU A 22 -0.80 0.18 17.74
N GLY A 23 -0.84 -1.02 18.30
CA GLY A 23 -0.83 -2.27 17.56
C GLY A 23 -1.96 -2.34 16.54
N ARG A 24 -3.19 -2.01 16.96
CA ARG A 24 -4.36 -1.98 16.07
C ARG A 24 -4.23 -0.94 14.96
N ILE A 25 -3.77 0.28 15.26
CA ILE A 25 -3.53 1.31 14.22
C ILE A 25 -2.48 0.83 13.21
N LYS A 26 -1.40 0.24 13.71
CA LYS A 26 -0.35 -0.34 12.86
C LYS A 26 -0.91 -1.43 11.95
N GLU A 27 -1.77 -2.31 12.45
CA GLU A 27 -2.43 -3.34 11.64
C GLU A 27 -3.23 -2.74 10.49
N HIS A 28 -4.03 -1.69 10.75
CA HIS A 28 -4.79 -0.99 9.70
C HIS A 28 -3.88 -0.34 8.64
N LEU A 29 -2.77 0.27 9.07
CA LEU A 29 -1.79 0.86 8.14
C LEU A 29 -1.05 -0.20 7.32
N LEU A 30 -0.65 -1.31 7.95
CA LEU A 30 0.02 -2.42 7.27
C LEU A 30 -0.91 -3.12 6.28
N PHE A 31 -2.18 -3.25 6.64
CA PHE A 31 -3.19 -3.80 5.75
C PHE A 31 -3.32 -2.95 4.49
N GLY A 32 -3.47 -1.64 4.62
CA GLY A 32 -3.47 -0.72 3.46
C GLY A 32 -2.18 -0.78 2.65
N THR A 33 -1.03 -0.76 3.33
CA THR A 33 0.30 -0.80 2.70
C THR A 33 0.49 -2.07 1.86
N SER A 34 0.13 -3.24 2.40
CA SER A 34 0.24 -4.52 1.70
C SER A 34 -0.54 -4.53 0.38
N HIS A 35 -1.74 -3.93 0.37
CA HIS A 35 -2.59 -3.89 -0.82
C HIS A 35 -2.12 -2.88 -1.87
N MET A 36 -1.35 -1.84 -1.50
CA MET A 36 -0.81 -0.88 -2.48
C MET A 36 0.50 -1.35 -3.14
N ILE A 37 1.30 -2.18 -2.46
CA ILE A 37 2.59 -2.70 -2.99
C ILE A 37 2.46 -3.27 -4.41
N PRO A 38 1.50 -4.16 -4.74
CA PRO A 38 1.41 -4.72 -6.09
C PRO A 38 1.19 -3.64 -7.17
N PHE A 39 0.50 -2.54 -6.86
CA PHE A 39 0.28 -1.45 -7.81
C PHE A 39 1.54 -0.65 -8.07
N ILE A 40 2.29 -0.30 -7.02
CA ILE A 40 3.55 0.43 -7.12
C ILE A 40 4.57 -0.41 -7.88
N VAL A 41 4.70 -1.70 -7.52
CA VAL A 41 5.67 -2.60 -8.13
C VAL A 41 5.34 -2.82 -9.61
N ALA A 42 4.08 -3.13 -9.94
CA ALA A 42 3.67 -3.31 -11.33
C ALA A 42 3.86 -2.01 -12.14
N GLY A 43 3.46 -0.86 -11.59
CA GLY A 43 3.58 0.44 -12.24
C GLY A 43 5.04 0.83 -12.52
N GLY A 44 5.91 0.70 -11.52
CA GLY A 44 7.33 0.99 -11.64
C GLY A 44 8.04 0.08 -12.64
N VAL A 45 7.71 -1.23 -12.65
CA VAL A 45 8.28 -2.18 -13.62
C VAL A 45 7.85 -1.84 -15.05
N LEU A 46 6.57 -1.56 -15.28
CA LEU A 46 6.07 -1.17 -16.61
C LEU A 46 6.72 0.12 -17.11
N LEU A 47 6.81 1.14 -16.26
CA LEU A 47 7.46 2.40 -16.60
C LEU A 47 8.94 2.20 -16.92
N SER A 48 9.66 1.44 -16.09
CA SER A 48 11.08 1.14 -16.29
C SER A 48 11.32 0.40 -17.60
N LEU A 49 10.49 -0.59 -17.94
CA LEU A 49 10.63 -1.35 -19.17
C LEU A 49 10.38 -0.48 -20.40
N SER A 50 9.35 0.37 -20.37
CA SER A 50 9.06 1.27 -21.48
C SER A 50 10.22 2.24 -21.75
N VAL A 51 10.75 2.89 -20.69
CA VAL A 51 11.88 3.82 -20.82
C VAL A 51 13.15 3.10 -21.28
N MET A 52 13.43 1.91 -20.73
CA MET A 52 14.59 1.11 -21.11
C MET A 52 14.56 0.72 -22.59
N ILE A 53 13.40 0.32 -23.11
CA ILE A 53 13.23 -0.07 -24.53
C ILE A 53 13.24 1.13 -25.46
N SER A 54 12.73 2.29 -24.99
CA SER A 54 12.73 3.55 -25.76
C SER A 54 14.14 4.05 -26.12
N GLY A 55 15.16 3.71 -25.32
CA GLY A 55 16.56 4.08 -25.58
C GLY A 55 16.89 5.56 -25.38
N HIS A 56 15.91 6.37 -24.97
CA HIS A 56 16.06 7.78 -24.63
C HIS A 56 15.85 7.95 -23.12
N GLY A 57 16.58 8.89 -22.50
CA GLY A 57 16.52 9.15 -21.05
C GLY A 57 15.24 9.86 -20.60
N GLY A 58 14.08 9.30 -20.92
CA GLY A 58 12.78 9.88 -20.60
C GLY A 58 11.61 9.01 -21.04
N VAL A 59 10.41 9.39 -20.58
CA VAL A 59 9.15 8.74 -20.96
C VAL A 59 8.92 8.92 -22.45
N PRO A 60 8.76 7.84 -23.25
CA PRO A 60 8.43 7.96 -24.66
C PRO A 60 7.13 8.73 -24.89
N GLN A 61 7.12 9.61 -25.90
CA GLN A 61 6.00 10.53 -26.14
C GLN A 61 4.94 9.95 -27.08
N GLU A 62 5.30 9.00 -27.95
CA GLU A 62 4.40 8.45 -28.95
C GLU A 62 4.54 6.94 -29.10
N GLY A 63 3.45 6.31 -29.56
CA GLY A 63 3.38 4.89 -29.86
C GLY A 63 3.16 3.99 -28.63
N ILE A 64 3.26 2.67 -28.84
CA ILE A 64 2.93 1.64 -27.85
C ILE A 64 3.77 1.78 -26.57
N LEU A 65 5.03 2.23 -26.69
CA LEU A 65 5.88 2.43 -25.51
C LEU A 65 5.34 3.56 -24.62
N ALA A 66 4.81 4.63 -25.21
CA ALA A 66 4.18 5.72 -24.46
C ALA A 66 2.95 5.21 -23.68
N ASP A 67 2.11 4.39 -24.31
CA ASP A 67 0.96 3.77 -23.65
C ASP A 67 1.37 2.89 -22.47
N ILE A 68 2.43 2.07 -22.64
CA ILE A 68 2.97 1.23 -21.55
C ILE A 68 3.52 2.10 -20.42
N ALA A 69 4.24 3.18 -20.73
CA ALA A 69 4.73 4.11 -19.72
C ALA A 69 3.56 4.79 -18.98
N GLN A 70 2.51 5.18 -19.70
CA GLN A 70 1.31 5.78 -19.10
C GLN A 70 0.60 4.79 -18.17
N MET A 71 0.50 3.51 -18.53
CA MET A 71 0.00 2.47 -17.63
C MET A 71 0.88 2.33 -16.39
N GLY A 72 2.21 2.42 -16.55
CA GLY A 72 3.15 2.44 -15.43
C GLY A 72 2.93 3.62 -14.47
N ILE A 73 2.81 4.83 -15.01
CA ILE A 73 2.52 6.07 -14.28
C ILE A 73 1.16 5.99 -13.58
N ALA A 74 0.14 5.42 -14.24
CA ALA A 74 -1.17 5.18 -13.63
C ALA A 74 -1.03 4.26 -12.40
N GLY A 75 -0.27 3.16 -12.49
CA GLY A 75 0.01 2.29 -11.34
C GLY A 75 0.70 3.02 -10.19
N LEU A 76 1.65 3.91 -10.51
CA LEU A 76 2.37 4.75 -9.55
C LEU A 76 1.55 5.92 -8.99
N THR A 77 0.35 6.20 -9.49
CA THR A 77 -0.53 7.25 -8.92
C THR A 77 -1.70 6.64 -8.15
N LEU A 78 -2.19 5.49 -8.61
CA LEU A 78 -3.29 4.74 -7.99
C LEU A 78 -2.95 4.20 -6.60
N PHE A 79 -1.67 4.07 -6.23
CA PHE A 79 -1.29 3.54 -4.91
C PHE A 79 -1.90 4.34 -3.75
N THR A 80 -2.07 5.65 -3.91
CA THR A 80 -2.63 6.53 -2.88
C THR A 80 -4.11 6.24 -2.63
N ALA A 81 -4.88 6.06 -3.71
CA ALA A 81 -6.28 5.68 -3.65
C ALA A 81 -6.45 4.29 -3.04
N VAL A 82 -5.62 3.33 -3.45
CA VAL A 82 -5.60 1.97 -2.90
C VAL A 82 -5.25 1.99 -1.41
N LEU A 83 -4.19 2.71 -1.02
CA LEU A 83 -3.75 2.82 0.36
C LEU A 83 -4.87 3.31 1.29
N GLY A 84 -5.46 4.47 1.00
CA GLY A 84 -6.50 5.01 1.86
C GLY A 84 -7.83 4.25 1.77
N GLY A 85 -8.14 3.67 0.60
CA GLY A 85 -9.26 2.74 0.45
C GLY A 85 -9.15 1.51 1.34
N TYR A 86 -7.99 0.86 1.35
CA TYR A 86 -7.77 -0.35 2.15
C TYR A 86 -7.53 -0.07 3.65
N ILE A 87 -7.02 1.12 4.02
CA ILE A 87 -7.05 1.58 5.42
C ILE A 87 -8.51 1.73 5.88
N ALA A 88 -9.35 2.43 5.11
CA ALA A 88 -10.76 2.60 5.45
C ALA A 88 -11.51 1.25 5.49
N TYR A 89 -11.22 0.36 4.54
CA TYR A 89 -11.74 -1.01 4.53
C TYR A 89 -11.33 -1.78 5.79
N SER A 90 -10.09 -1.64 6.27
CA SER A 90 -9.67 -2.36 7.47
C SER A 90 -10.39 -1.90 8.75
N ILE A 91 -11.03 -0.72 8.74
CA ILE A 91 -11.77 -0.16 9.89
C ILE A 91 -13.28 -0.41 9.76
N ALA A 92 -13.83 -0.28 8.56
CA ALA A 92 -15.27 -0.29 8.31
C ALA A 92 -15.71 -1.36 7.30
N ASP A 93 -14.85 -2.29 6.91
CA ASP A 93 -15.10 -3.31 5.88
C ASP A 93 -15.55 -2.71 4.53
N LYS A 94 -16.40 -3.44 3.80
CA LYS A 94 -16.91 -3.08 2.47
C LYS A 94 -17.51 -1.65 2.38
N PRO A 95 -18.30 -1.13 3.34
CA PRO A 95 -18.84 0.23 3.23
C PRO A 95 -17.78 1.34 3.34
N GLY A 96 -16.62 1.07 3.94
CA GLY A 96 -15.52 2.04 4.03
C GLY A 96 -14.71 2.21 2.74
N LEU A 97 -14.78 1.25 1.82
CA LEU A 97 -13.87 1.17 0.67
C LEU A 97 -14.04 2.35 -0.31
N ALA A 98 -15.25 2.55 -0.83
CA ALA A 98 -15.56 3.61 -1.79
C ALA A 98 -15.25 5.02 -1.25
N PRO A 99 -15.74 5.42 -0.05
CA PRO A 99 -15.42 6.75 0.49
C PRO A 99 -13.92 6.91 0.80
N GLY A 100 -13.24 5.85 1.25
CA GLY A 100 -11.79 5.87 1.48
C GLY A 100 -10.99 6.13 0.20
N MET A 101 -11.31 5.44 -0.89
CA MET A 101 -10.65 5.63 -2.18
C MET A 101 -10.89 7.03 -2.74
N ILE A 102 -12.14 7.50 -2.73
CA ILE A 102 -12.52 8.82 -3.26
C ILE A 102 -11.85 9.93 -2.44
N GLY A 103 -11.93 9.86 -1.11
CA GLY A 103 -11.32 10.87 -0.23
C GLY A 103 -9.81 10.96 -0.42
N SER A 104 -9.15 9.82 -0.61
CA SER A 104 -7.70 9.77 -0.86
C SER A 104 -7.32 10.35 -2.22
N TRP A 105 -8.10 10.05 -3.26
CA TRP A 105 -7.86 10.61 -4.59
C TRP A 105 -8.03 12.14 -4.59
N ILE A 106 -9.08 12.67 -3.95
CA ILE A 106 -9.29 14.12 -3.79
C ILE A 106 -8.12 14.75 -3.03
N ALA A 107 -7.65 14.11 -1.95
CA ALA A 107 -6.52 14.62 -1.18
C ALA A 107 -5.26 14.77 -2.06
N VAL A 108 -4.96 13.79 -2.90
CA VAL A 108 -3.83 13.87 -3.83
C VAL A 108 -4.03 14.97 -4.87
N SER A 109 -5.22 15.09 -5.45
CA SER A 109 -5.52 16.14 -6.44
C SER A 109 -5.45 17.56 -5.86
N HIS A 110 -5.83 17.75 -4.60
CA HIS A 110 -5.83 19.06 -3.95
C HIS A 110 -4.47 19.48 -3.37
N TYR A 111 -3.70 18.52 -2.84
CA TYR A 111 -2.42 18.82 -2.19
C TYR A 111 -1.20 18.53 -3.07
N ASN A 112 -1.42 18.06 -4.30
CA ASN A 112 -0.40 17.69 -5.28
C ASN A 112 0.73 16.85 -4.65
N THR A 113 0.34 15.84 -3.86
CA THR A 113 1.26 14.95 -3.13
C THR A 113 1.79 13.80 -4.00
N GLY A 114 1.92 14.02 -5.32
CA GLY A 114 2.44 13.07 -6.30
C GLY A 114 3.65 13.60 -7.03
#